data_AF-A0A946ZV61-F1
#
_entry.id   AF-A0A946ZV61-F1
#
_cell.length_a   1.000
_cell.length_b   1.000
_cell.length_c   1.000
_cell.angle_alpha   90.00
_cell.angle_beta   90.00
_cell.angle_gamma   90.00
#
_symmetry.space_group_name_H-M   'P 1'
#
loop_
_entity.id
_entity.type
_entity.pdbx_description
1 polymer ?
#
loop_
_entity_poly.entity_id
_entity_poly.type
_entity_poly.pdbx_seq_one_letter_code
_entity_poly.pdbx_strand_id
1 'polypeptide(L)'
;MKHLFCITVLFLSFQISAQVSATPADIIQNGLTQKSDLPETSILKNIPFTNIGPTVMSGRVVDLDVNPNNPVEFFVGYASGGLWYTSNNGVSFTPVLDNTQTQNVGDIAVDWKSGTVWVGTGENNASRSSYAGIGMLKSTDKGMTWQHMGLSDSHHIGRILINPQNPDEVVVGVTGHLYSPNKERGIYKTVDGGKTWRKTLFINEETGIIDVSHAPNNFNLLIAAAWEKDRKAWNFTGNGEGSGLYKSTDGGDSWTKISTPESGFPTGAGVGRIGLAFYDNNIVYAVLDNQYRREKDKEKAKDSDKLDKDDFKEMS
;
A
#
# COMPACT_ATOMS: atom_id res chain seq x y z
N MET A 1 -7.51 37.45 -49.66
CA MET A 1 -6.48 37.46 -48.59
C MET A 1 -6.94 38.19 -47.31
N LYS A 2 -8.10 37.83 -46.71
CA LYS A 2 -8.51 38.34 -45.38
C LYS A 2 -9.30 37.33 -44.52
N HIS A 3 -9.52 36.10 -44.99
CA HIS A 3 -10.25 35.06 -44.24
C HIS A 3 -9.45 33.79 -43.96
N LEU A 4 -8.14 33.79 -44.25
CA LEU A 4 -7.28 32.61 -44.06
C LEU A 4 -6.28 32.77 -42.90
N PHE A 5 -6.49 33.76 -42.02
CA PHE A 5 -5.59 34.02 -40.88
C PHE A 5 -6.25 33.78 -39.51
N CYS A 6 -7.55 33.48 -39.46
CA CYS A 6 -8.26 33.22 -38.20
C CYS A 6 -8.44 31.74 -37.86
N ILE A 7 -8.07 30.81 -38.74
CA ILE A 7 -8.28 29.36 -38.51
C ILE A 7 -7.01 28.67 -38.00
N THR A 8 -5.84 29.27 -38.17
CA THR A 8 -4.56 28.64 -37.78
C THR A 8 -4.17 28.85 -36.30
N VAL A 9 -4.95 29.62 -35.53
CA VAL A 9 -4.66 29.89 -34.11
C VAL A 9 -5.50 29.02 -33.16
N LEU A 10 -6.47 28.24 -33.65
CA LEU A 10 -7.36 27.42 -32.80
C LEU A 10 -6.90 25.97 -32.56
N PHE A 11 -5.71 25.58 -33.06
CA PHE A 11 -5.17 24.21 -32.91
C PHE A 11 -3.85 24.14 -32.14
N LEU A 12 -3.52 25.15 -31.33
CA LEU A 12 -2.65 24.91 -30.17
C LEU A 12 -3.53 24.54 -28.97
N SER A 13 -4.15 23.35 -29.06
CA SER A 13 -4.52 22.64 -27.84
C SER A 13 -3.21 22.30 -27.13
N PHE A 14 -2.80 23.16 -26.20
CA PHE A 14 -1.85 22.75 -25.16
C PHE A 14 -2.40 21.46 -24.59
N GLN A 15 -1.67 20.36 -24.76
CA GLN A 15 -1.84 19.18 -23.94
C GLN A 15 -1.45 19.63 -22.53
N ILE A 16 -2.40 20.24 -21.83
CA ILE A 16 -2.29 20.42 -20.39
C ILE A 16 -2.40 18.99 -19.87
N SER A 17 -1.26 18.32 -19.71
CA SER A 17 -1.19 17.16 -18.82
C SER A 17 -1.57 17.68 -17.46
N ALA A 18 -2.87 17.58 -17.13
CA ALA A 18 -3.42 18.04 -15.86
C ALA A 18 -2.85 17.23 -14.68
N GLN A 19 -2.20 16.10 -14.96
CA GLN A 19 -1.58 15.23 -13.98
C GLN A 19 -0.06 15.42 -14.00
N VAL A 20 0.47 15.80 -12.85
CA VAL A 20 1.91 15.96 -12.61
C VAL A 20 2.58 14.59 -12.71
N SER A 21 3.66 14.50 -13.48
CA SER A 21 4.48 13.28 -13.55
C SER A 21 5.10 12.97 -12.19
N ALA A 22 5.30 11.68 -11.88
CA ALA A 22 5.99 11.28 -10.67
C ALA A 22 7.42 11.84 -10.64
N THR A 23 7.86 12.23 -9.44
CA THR A 23 9.25 12.64 -9.22
C THR A 23 10.17 11.42 -9.40
N PRO A 24 11.21 11.51 -10.24
CA PRO A 24 12.21 10.45 -10.39
C PRO A 24 12.87 10.03 -9.07
N ALA A 25 13.18 8.75 -8.94
CA ALA A 25 13.76 8.15 -7.73
C ALA A 25 15.11 8.77 -7.32
N ASP A 26 15.95 9.18 -8.27
CA ASP A 26 17.24 9.83 -8.01
C ASP A 26 17.05 11.23 -7.39
N ILE A 27 16.05 11.98 -7.85
CA ILE A 27 15.69 13.28 -7.26
C ILE A 27 15.16 13.09 -5.84
N ILE A 28 14.33 12.07 -5.61
CA ILE A 28 13.85 11.71 -4.26
C ILE A 28 15.05 11.38 -3.36
N GLN A 29 15.96 10.51 -3.81
CA GLN A 29 17.12 10.10 -3.01
C GLN A 29 18.02 11.30 -2.66
N ASN A 30 18.26 12.21 -3.62
CA ASN A 30 19.02 13.43 -3.37
C ASN A 30 18.33 14.34 -2.34
N GLY A 31 17.01 14.48 -2.42
CA GLY A 31 16.22 15.25 -1.45
C GLY A 31 16.27 14.63 -0.05
N LEU A 32 16.27 13.30 0.06
CA LEU A 32 16.41 12.59 1.33
C LEU A 32 17.79 12.79 1.96
N THR A 33 18.86 12.75 1.16
CA THR A 33 20.22 13.08 1.61
C THR A 33 20.33 14.54 2.06
N GLN A 34 19.77 15.48 1.30
CA GLN A 34 19.74 16.88 1.70
C GLN A 34 19.00 17.07 3.03
N LYS A 35 17.84 16.39 3.20
CA LYS A 35 17.06 16.43 4.44
C LYS A 35 17.85 15.94 5.65
N SER A 36 18.70 14.92 5.52
CA SER A 36 19.54 14.45 6.63
C SER A 36 20.64 15.43 7.04
N ASP A 37 21.08 16.31 6.14
CA ASP A 37 22.13 17.29 6.42
C ASP A 37 21.59 18.60 7.05
N LEU A 38 20.30 18.91 6.83
CA LEU A 38 19.67 20.13 7.33
C LEU A 38 19.69 20.28 8.87
N PRO A 39 19.44 19.23 9.67
CA PRO A 39 19.54 19.33 11.13
C PRO A 39 20.93 19.76 11.61
N GLU A 40 22.00 19.25 10.99
CA GLU A 40 23.39 19.52 11.41
C GLU A 40 23.82 20.97 11.17
N THR A 41 23.23 21.60 10.16
CA THR A 41 23.48 22.99 9.74
C THR A 41 22.48 23.98 10.34
N SER A 42 21.45 23.51 11.03
CA SER A 42 20.42 24.34 11.62
C SER A 42 20.95 25.15 12.81
N ILE A 43 20.61 26.45 12.85
CA ILE A 43 20.85 27.31 14.01
C ILE A 43 20.05 26.86 15.26
N LEU A 44 19.02 26.04 15.07
CA LEU A 44 18.15 25.52 16.13
C LEU A 44 18.51 24.11 16.58
N LYS A 45 19.60 23.50 16.08
CA LYS A 45 19.93 22.08 16.32
C LYS A 45 20.09 21.67 17.79
N ASN A 46 20.40 22.64 18.66
CA ASN A 46 20.54 22.43 20.10
C ASN A 46 19.27 22.76 20.89
N ILE A 47 18.16 23.08 20.21
CA ILE A 47 16.87 23.36 20.84
C ILE A 47 16.01 22.09 20.75
N PRO A 48 15.74 21.40 21.87
CA PRO A 48 14.92 20.20 21.84
C PRO A 48 13.46 20.56 21.51
N PHE A 49 12.85 19.77 20.63
CA PHE A 49 11.42 19.86 20.39
C PHE A 49 10.64 19.31 21.58
N THR A 50 9.59 20.03 21.98
CA THR A 50 8.66 19.58 23.02
C THR A 50 7.34 19.18 22.36
N ASN A 51 6.91 17.94 22.58
CA ASN A 51 5.58 17.50 22.18
C ASN A 51 4.53 18.20 23.06
N ILE A 52 3.62 18.95 22.44
CA ILE A 52 2.53 19.68 23.12
C ILE A 52 1.17 18.99 22.96
N GLY A 53 1.16 17.74 22.51
CA GLY A 53 -0.04 17.00 22.14
C GLY A 53 -0.43 17.15 20.66
N PRO A 54 -1.62 16.65 20.28
CA PRO A 54 -2.70 16.19 21.14
C PRO A 54 -2.41 14.86 21.85
N THR A 55 -2.91 14.70 23.08
CA THR A 55 -2.78 13.45 23.85
C THR A 55 -3.97 12.50 23.70
N VAL A 56 -5.05 12.93 23.03
CA VAL A 56 -6.35 12.21 23.00
C VAL A 56 -6.84 11.81 21.61
N MET A 57 -6.27 12.34 20.52
CA MET A 57 -6.64 11.95 19.17
C MET A 57 -5.54 11.12 18.53
N SER A 58 -5.92 9.96 17.98
CA SER A 58 -5.02 9.07 17.25
C SER A 58 -5.23 9.20 15.74
N GLY A 59 -4.27 8.69 14.96
CA GLY A 59 -4.32 8.63 13.51
C GLY A 59 -4.86 7.30 12.98
N ARG A 60 -4.71 7.08 11.67
CA ARG A 60 -5.01 5.78 11.05
C ARG A 60 -3.91 4.78 11.39
N VAL A 61 -4.23 3.79 12.20
CA VAL A 61 -3.45 2.55 12.33
C VAL A 61 -3.61 1.78 11.02
N VAL A 62 -2.49 1.39 10.42
CA VAL A 62 -2.48 0.59 9.19
C VAL A 62 -2.13 -0.86 9.45
N ASP A 63 -1.34 -1.12 10.49
CA ASP A 63 -0.88 -2.47 10.80
C ASP A 63 -0.42 -2.60 12.26
N LEU A 64 -0.40 -3.83 12.75
CA LEU A 64 0.06 -4.21 14.07
C LEU A 64 0.73 -5.57 14.03
N ASP A 65 1.86 -5.70 14.71
CA ASP A 65 2.56 -6.97 14.86
C ASP A 65 2.75 -7.23 16.36
N VAL A 66 2.24 -8.36 16.84
CA VAL A 66 2.14 -8.69 18.27
C VAL A 66 3.03 -9.89 18.56
N ASN A 67 3.84 -9.81 19.62
CA ASN A 67 4.69 -10.91 20.03
C ASN A 67 3.82 -12.12 20.44
N PRO A 68 3.88 -13.25 19.72
CA PRO A 68 3.02 -14.40 20.00
C PRO A 68 3.36 -15.08 21.34
N ASN A 69 4.57 -14.87 21.87
CA ASN A 69 5.00 -15.42 23.15
C ASN A 69 4.80 -14.42 24.31
N ASN A 70 4.54 -13.15 24.01
CA ASN A 70 4.37 -12.09 25.00
C ASN A 70 3.42 -10.99 24.50
N PRO A 71 2.09 -11.20 24.54
CA PRO A 71 1.12 -10.29 23.91
C PRO A 71 1.07 -8.86 24.46
N VAL A 72 1.75 -8.57 25.58
CA VAL A 72 1.90 -7.19 26.09
C VAL A 72 2.95 -6.38 25.31
N GLU A 73 3.72 -7.04 24.44
CA GLU A 73 4.75 -6.47 23.58
C GLU A 73 4.29 -6.50 22.12
N PHE A 74 4.19 -5.32 21.50
CA PHE A 74 3.75 -5.20 20.11
C PHE A 74 4.20 -3.88 19.47
N PHE A 75 4.18 -3.87 18.14
CA PHE A 75 4.39 -2.68 17.32
C PHE A 75 3.07 -2.23 16.69
N VAL A 76 2.94 -0.91 16.46
CA VAL A 76 1.80 -0.29 15.78
C VAL A 76 2.30 0.66 14.70
N GLY A 77 1.94 0.37 13.45
CA GLY A 77 2.26 1.20 12.29
C GLY A 77 1.14 2.18 11.98
N TYR A 78 1.49 3.45 11.75
CA TYR A 78 0.54 4.50 11.39
C TYR A 78 0.77 5.02 9.97
N ALA A 79 -0.33 5.33 9.27
CA ALA A 79 -0.32 5.82 7.89
C ALA A 79 0.65 7.00 7.65
N SER A 80 0.68 7.93 8.60
CA SER A 80 1.50 9.15 8.55
C SER A 80 1.98 9.55 9.96
N GLY A 81 2.18 8.56 10.83
CA GLY A 81 2.52 8.77 12.24
C GLY A 81 3.70 7.94 12.72
N GLY A 82 4.39 7.23 11.82
CA GLY A 82 5.54 6.40 12.15
C GLY A 82 5.19 5.03 12.72
N LEU A 83 6.23 4.37 13.25
CA LEU A 83 6.14 3.10 13.95
C LEU A 83 6.33 3.32 15.45
N TRP A 84 5.47 2.69 16.23
CA TRP A 84 5.46 2.80 17.68
C TRP A 84 5.60 1.42 18.31
N TYR A 85 6.36 1.33 19.39
CA TYR A 85 6.60 0.12 20.16
C TYR A 85 6.03 0.24 21.57
N THR A 86 5.47 -0.85 22.09
CA THR A 86 5.09 -0.98 23.50
C THR A 86 5.53 -2.34 24.05
N SER A 87 5.81 -2.36 25.34
CA SER A 87 6.07 -3.58 26.13
C SER A 87 5.20 -3.66 27.38
N ASN A 88 4.19 -2.79 27.49
CA ASN A 88 3.31 -2.68 28.64
C ASN A 88 1.83 -2.66 28.25
N ASN A 89 1.47 -3.48 27.26
CA ASN A 89 0.09 -3.69 26.82
C ASN A 89 -0.60 -2.40 26.32
N GLY A 90 0.17 -1.52 25.67
CA GLY A 90 -0.34 -0.26 25.10
C GLY A 90 -0.63 0.84 26.11
N VAL A 91 -0.16 0.74 27.36
CA VAL A 91 -0.25 1.83 28.35
C VAL A 91 0.62 3.02 27.93
N SER A 92 1.80 2.75 27.38
CA SER A 92 2.67 3.76 26.78
C SER A 92 3.36 3.22 25.53
N PHE A 93 3.72 4.13 24.64
CA PHE A 93 4.42 3.82 23.40
C PHE A 93 5.69 4.66 23.24
N THR A 94 6.71 4.05 22.65
CA THR A 94 7.93 4.73 22.21
C THR A 94 7.93 4.83 20.69
N PRO A 95 8.10 6.02 20.09
CA PRO A 95 8.25 6.14 18.65
C PRO A 95 9.63 5.57 18.27
N VAL A 96 9.66 4.69 17.28
CA VAL A 96 10.88 4.01 16.84
C VAL A 96 11.23 4.31 15.38
N LEU A 97 10.48 5.18 14.69
CA LEU A 97 10.73 5.57 13.30
C LEU A 97 11.16 7.03 13.12
N ASP A 98 11.23 7.80 14.22
CA ASP A 98 11.52 9.25 14.21
C ASP A 98 12.94 9.59 13.69
N ASN A 99 13.86 8.62 13.75
CA ASN A 99 15.23 8.75 13.25
C ASN A 99 15.37 8.34 11.77
N THR A 100 14.26 8.17 11.05
CA THR A 100 14.28 7.85 9.62
C THR A 100 13.77 8.99 8.77
N GLN A 101 13.93 8.88 7.45
CA GLN A 101 13.60 9.99 6.54
C GLN A 101 12.09 10.10 6.24
N THR A 102 11.27 9.14 6.68
CA THR A 102 9.82 9.12 6.48
C THR A 102 9.08 8.61 7.72
N GLN A 103 7.83 9.04 7.87
CA GLN A 103 6.90 8.54 8.89
C GLN A 103 5.73 7.76 8.28
N ASN A 104 5.74 7.56 6.96
CA ASN A 104 4.64 6.93 6.25
C ASN A 104 4.83 5.42 6.28
N VAL A 105 3.96 4.70 6.99
CA VAL A 105 4.00 3.24 7.08
C VAL A 105 2.89 2.65 6.20
N GLY A 106 3.24 1.62 5.43
CA GLY A 106 2.32 0.79 4.65
C GLY A 106 2.02 -0.53 5.36
N ASP A 107 3.06 -1.24 5.80
CA ASP A 107 2.97 -2.55 6.46
C ASP A 107 4.23 -2.79 7.30
N ILE A 108 4.14 -3.62 8.34
CA ILE A 108 5.26 -4.04 9.17
C ILE A 108 5.31 -5.57 9.30
N ALA A 109 6.51 -6.10 9.50
CA ALA A 109 6.68 -7.50 9.86
C ALA A 109 7.82 -7.66 10.86
N VAL A 110 7.60 -8.44 11.91
CA VAL A 110 8.54 -8.62 13.01
C VAL A 110 8.93 -10.08 13.16
N ASP A 111 10.23 -10.36 13.09
CA ASP A 111 10.77 -11.61 13.61
C ASP A 111 11.06 -11.45 15.10
N TRP A 112 10.09 -11.82 15.94
CA TRP A 112 10.18 -11.72 17.40
C TRP A 112 11.30 -12.54 18.04
N LYS A 113 11.86 -13.54 17.33
CA LYS A 113 12.99 -14.32 17.84
C LYS A 113 14.28 -13.53 17.80
N SER A 114 14.52 -12.79 16.71
CA SER A 114 15.73 -11.97 16.54
C SER A 114 15.55 -10.52 16.96
N GLY A 115 14.31 -10.03 17.06
CA GLY A 115 14.01 -8.61 17.22
C GLY A 115 14.19 -7.81 15.92
N THR A 116 14.27 -8.50 14.77
CA THR A 116 14.31 -7.87 13.44
C THR A 116 12.95 -7.31 13.09
N VAL A 117 12.92 -6.06 12.64
CA VAL A 117 11.71 -5.36 12.20
C VAL A 117 11.89 -4.90 10.77
N TRP A 118 10.93 -5.24 9.93
CA TRP A 118 10.79 -4.70 8.58
C TRP A 118 9.68 -3.66 8.55
N VAL A 119 9.92 -2.55 7.88
CA VAL A 119 8.92 -1.52 7.60
C VAL A 119 8.85 -1.29 6.11
N GLY A 120 7.67 -1.55 5.56
CA GLY A 120 7.31 -1.18 4.22
C GLY A 120 6.72 0.22 4.27
N THR A 121 7.40 1.18 3.68
CA THR A 121 6.97 2.58 3.79
C THR A 121 5.93 2.93 2.72
N GLY A 122 5.13 3.95 3.01
CA GLY A 122 4.10 4.47 2.12
C GLY A 122 2.76 3.77 2.28
N GLU A 123 1.78 4.53 2.76
CA GLU A 123 0.48 4.00 3.13
C GLU A 123 -0.37 3.61 1.90
N ASN A 124 -1.00 2.43 1.95
CA ASN A 124 -1.56 1.78 0.78
C ASN A 124 -3.10 1.82 0.66
N ASN A 125 -3.84 2.60 1.47
CA ASN A 125 -5.31 2.70 1.32
C ASN A 125 -5.77 3.55 0.14
N ALA A 126 -4.82 4.14 -0.60
CA ALA A 126 -5.10 4.95 -1.79
C ALA A 126 -6.03 6.15 -1.50
N SER A 127 -5.97 6.72 -0.30
CA SER A 127 -6.67 7.94 0.08
C SER A 127 -6.01 9.18 -0.55
N ARG A 128 -6.72 10.31 -0.56
CA ARG A 128 -6.15 11.63 -0.90
C ARG A 128 -4.98 12.01 0.02
N SER A 129 -5.01 11.51 1.25
CA SER A 129 -3.96 11.71 2.26
C SER A 129 -3.07 10.47 2.45
N SER A 130 -2.89 9.67 1.40
CA SER A 130 -1.89 8.59 1.36
C SER A 130 -0.62 9.11 0.70
N TYR A 131 0.46 9.15 1.46
CA TYR A 131 1.75 9.69 1.03
C TYR A 131 2.70 8.56 0.65
N ALA A 132 3.54 8.82 -0.36
CA ALA A 132 4.57 7.89 -0.77
C ALA A 132 5.59 7.64 0.35
N GLY A 133 6.09 6.42 0.37
CA GLY A 133 7.23 5.99 1.15
C GLY A 133 8.53 6.12 0.37
N ILE A 134 9.58 5.57 0.97
CA ILE A 134 10.94 5.52 0.44
C ILE A 134 11.40 4.08 0.19
N GLY A 135 10.50 3.09 0.18
CA GLY A 135 10.82 1.67 0.03
C GLY A 135 10.89 0.90 1.35
N MET A 136 11.84 -0.02 1.46
CA MET A 136 11.96 -0.94 2.58
C MET A 136 12.98 -0.44 3.60
N LEU A 137 12.62 -0.50 4.89
CA LEU A 137 13.53 -0.27 6.01
C LEU A 137 13.63 -1.55 6.85
N LYS A 138 14.83 -1.81 7.37
CA LYS A 138 15.10 -2.93 8.29
C LYS A 138 15.83 -2.44 9.52
N SER A 139 15.39 -2.91 10.68
CA SER A 139 16.09 -2.79 11.95
C SER A 139 16.42 -4.19 12.48
N THR A 140 17.57 -4.36 13.10
CA THR A 140 17.97 -5.59 13.81
C THR A 140 18.05 -5.38 15.33
N ASP A 141 17.49 -4.27 15.82
CA ASP A 141 17.60 -3.81 17.20
C ASP A 141 16.27 -3.21 17.68
N LYS A 142 15.14 -3.83 17.26
CA LYS A 142 13.76 -3.43 17.62
C LYS A 142 13.41 -1.97 17.29
N GLY A 143 13.98 -1.44 16.23
CA GLY A 143 13.71 -0.09 15.71
C GLY A 143 14.59 1.01 16.30
N MET A 144 15.66 0.68 17.02
CA MET A 144 16.60 1.71 17.51
C MET A 144 17.42 2.30 16.35
N THR A 145 17.83 1.47 15.39
CA THR A 145 18.52 1.89 14.17
C THR A 145 17.89 1.25 12.92
N TRP A 146 17.98 1.94 11.79
CA TRP A 146 17.37 1.53 10.54
C TRP A 146 18.36 1.56 9.38
N GLN A 147 18.23 0.58 8.51
CA GLN A 147 18.91 0.49 7.23
C GLN A 147 17.89 0.53 6.11
N HIS A 148 18.20 1.30 5.06
CA HIS A 148 17.43 1.28 3.82
C HIS A 148 17.78 0.02 3.02
N MET A 149 16.76 -0.74 2.63
CA MET A 149 16.90 -2.05 2.01
C MET A 149 16.43 -2.06 0.55
N GLY A 150 16.37 -0.90 -0.11
CA GLY A 150 15.97 -0.80 -1.52
C GLY A 150 14.47 -0.60 -1.75
N LEU A 151 14.04 -0.82 -3.00
CA LEU A 151 12.69 -0.54 -3.50
C LEU A 151 12.30 0.95 -3.38
N SER A 152 13.25 1.88 -3.59
CA SER A 152 13.02 3.32 -3.36
C SER A 152 11.88 3.93 -4.19
N ASP A 153 11.63 3.38 -5.38
CA ASP A 153 10.57 3.85 -6.31
C ASP A 153 9.27 3.02 -6.21
N SER A 154 9.15 2.18 -5.18
CA SER A 154 7.94 1.37 -4.94
C SER A 154 6.74 2.23 -4.51
N HIS A 155 7.00 3.38 -3.88
CA HIS A 155 6.08 4.32 -3.25
C HIS A 155 5.18 3.75 -2.15
N HIS A 156 4.54 2.60 -2.33
CA HIS A 156 3.53 2.09 -1.40
C HIS A 156 3.65 0.57 -1.26
N ILE A 157 4.05 0.13 -0.08
CA ILE A 157 4.17 -1.29 0.25
C ILE A 157 2.80 -1.81 0.72
N GLY A 158 2.36 -2.89 0.09
CA GLY A 158 1.11 -3.60 0.35
C GLY A 158 1.19 -4.51 1.57
N ARG A 159 2.21 -5.38 1.57
CA ARG A 159 2.36 -6.46 2.53
C ARG A 159 3.80 -6.95 2.61
N ILE A 160 4.24 -7.41 3.77
CA ILE A 160 5.54 -8.02 4.04
C ILE A 160 5.30 -9.35 4.74
N LEU A 161 5.87 -10.42 4.21
CA LEU A 161 5.89 -11.72 4.86
C LEU A 161 7.33 -12.16 5.08
N ILE A 162 7.68 -12.46 6.33
CA ILE A 162 8.97 -13.06 6.70
C ILE A 162 8.78 -14.56 6.76
N ASN A 163 9.66 -15.35 6.13
CA ASN A 163 9.61 -16.80 6.28
C ASN A 163 9.96 -17.20 7.74
N PRO A 164 9.05 -17.86 8.48
CA PRO A 164 9.29 -18.23 9.88
C PRO A 164 10.44 -19.23 10.09
N GLN A 165 10.83 -19.95 9.04
CA GLN A 165 11.95 -20.90 9.04
C GLN A 165 13.26 -20.29 8.54
N ASN A 166 13.20 -19.15 7.83
CA ASN A 166 14.37 -18.46 7.30
C ASN A 166 14.14 -16.94 7.24
N PRO A 167 14.51 -16.17 8.29
CA PRO A 167 14.27 -14.72 8.34
C PRO A 167 14.96 -13.89 7.25
N ASP A 168 15.91 -14.48 6.50
CA ASP A 168 16.53 -13.82 5.34
C ASP A 168 15.67 -13.96 4.06
N GLU A 169 14.65 -14.81 4.07
CA GLU A 169 13.65 -14.94 3.02
C GLU A 169 12.41 -14.09 3.33
N VAL A 170 12.20 -13.05 2.52
CA VAL A 170 11.10 -12.09 2.70
C VAL A 170 10.38 -11.90 1.37
N VAL A 171 9.05 -11.93 1.40
CA VAL A 171 8.16 -11.66 0.27
C VAL A 171 7.43 -10.34 0.52
N VAL A 172 7.48 -9.45 -0.46
CA VAL A 172 6.91 -8.10 -0.37
C VAL A 172 5.93 -7.88 -1.51
N GLY A 173 4.68 -7.55 -1.17
CA GLY A 173 3.69 -7.04 -2.10
C GLY A 173 3.86 -5.53 -2.27
N VAL A 174 4.09 -5.08 -3.50
CA VAL A 174 4.22 -3.66 -3.84
C VAL A 174 2.99 -3.21 -4.60
N THR A 175 2.32 -2.20 -4.04
CA THR A 175 1.13 -1.63 -4.69
C THR A 175 1.51 -0.61 -5.75
N GLY A 176 2.69 0.01 -5.70
CA GLY A 176 3.18 1.01 -6.66
C GLY A 176 2.61 2.41 -6.46
N HIS A 177 2.91 3.30 -7.40
CA HIS A 177 2.50 4.70 -7.36
C HIS A 177 0.99 4.87 -7.23
N LEU A 178 0.55 5.86 -6.46
CA LEU A 178 -0.87 6.16 -6.30
C LEU A 178 -1.43 6.99 -7.47
N TYR A 179 -0.71 8.02 -7.89
CA TYR A 179 -1.17 9.01 -8.89
C TYR A 179 -0.50 8.86 -10.26
N SER A 180 0.13 7.73 -10.55
CA SER A 180 0.70 7.46 -11.88
C SER A 180 0.89 5.95 -12.08
N PRO A 181 0.93 5.47 -13.33
CA PRO A 181 1.45 4.15 -13.63
C PRO A 181 2.94 4.04 -13.29
N ASN A 182 3.39 2.86 -12.86
CA ASN A 182 4.82 2.59 -12.67
C ASN A 182 5.15 1.10 -12.74
N LYS A 183 6.41 0.81 -13.06
CA LYS A 183 6.91 -0.57 -13.21
C LYS A 183 7.25 -1.26 -11.89
N GLU A 184 7.30 -0.54 -10.76
CA GLU A 184 7.67 -1.12 -9.47
C GLU A 184 6.54 -1.89 -8.77
N ARG A 185 5.38 -2.04 -9.42
CA ARG A 185 4.28 -2.89 -8.92
C ARG A 185 4.65 -4.36 -8.96
N GLY A 186 4.10 -5.16 -8.04
CA GLY A 186 4.21 -6.62 -8.10
C GLY A 186 4.63 -7.29 -6.81
N ILE A 187 5.11 -8.54 -6.91
CA ILE A 187 5.77 -9.24 -5.81
C ILE A 187 7.28 -9.12 -5.97
N TYR A 188 7.94 -8.78 -4.88
CA TYR A 188 9.40 -8.85 -4.74
C TYR A 188 9.76 -9.88 -3.69
N LYS A 189 10.82 -10.64 -3.95
CA LYS A 189 11.36 -11.63 -3.02
C LYS A 189 12.85 -11.39 -2.81
N THR A 190 13.29 -11.51 -1.57
CA THR A 190 14.71 -11.62 -1.20
C THR A 190 14.93 -12.95 -0.51
N VAL A 191 16.16 -13.46 -0.58
CA VAL A 191 16.63 -14.65 0.15
C VAL A 191 17.98 -14.40 0.85
N ASP A 192 18.41 -13.13 0.87
CA ASP A 192 19.69 -12.68 1.44
C ASP A 192 19.50 -11.55 2.46
N GLY A 193 18.31 -11.50 3.06
CA GLY A 193 17.96 -10.53 4.09
C GLY A 193 17.78 -9.11 3.57
N GLY A 194 17.43 -8.95 2.27
CA GLY A 194 17.13 -7.70 1.57
C GLY A 194 18.31 -7.03 0.87
N LYS A 195 19.45 -7.70 0.73
CA LYS A 195 20.59 -7.16 -0.02
C LYS A 195 20.27 -7.11 -1.51
N THR A 196 19.53 -8.09 -2.00
CA THR A 196 19.01 -8.13 -3.37
C THR A 196 17.53 -8.50 -3.39
N TRP A 197 16.83 -8.01 -4.42
CA TRP A 197 15.42 -8.26 -4.64
C TRP A 197 15.17 -8.79 -6.05
N ARG A 198 14.34 -9.83 -6.16
CA ARG A 198 13.84 -10.35 -7.43
C ARG A 198 12.35 -10.02 -7.57
N LYS A 199 11.95 -9.43 -8.68
CA LYS A 199 10.53 -9.28 -9.02
C LYS A 199 10.00 -10.60 -9.57
N THR A 200 9.13 -11.28 -8.82
CA THR A 200 8.63 -12.62 -9.15
C THR A 200 7.20 -12.62 -9.70
N LEU A 201 6.47 -11.51 -9.54
CA LEU A 201 5.18 -11.27 -10.19
C LEU A 201 5.10 -9.83 -10.67
N PHE A 202 4.74 -9.63 -11.93
CA PHE A 202 4.39 -8.34 -12.52
C PHE A 202 3.17 -8.54 -13.41
N ILE A 203 2.17 -7.66 -13.28
CA ILE A 203 0.90 -7.77 -14.04
C ILE A 203 0.89 -6.71 -15.14
N ASN A 204 0.88 -5.43 -14.74
CA ASN A 204 1.01 -4.26 -15.59
C ASN A 204 1.37 -3.03 -14.72
N GLU A 205 1.46 -1.85 -15.33
CA GLU A 205 1.89 -0.62 -14.64
C GLU A 205 0.78 0.03 -13.78
N GLU A 206 -0.43 -0.52 -13.74
CA GLU A 206 -1.59 0.01 -12.99
C GLU A 206 -2.07 -0.96 -11.87
N THR A 207 -1.62 -2.22 -11.93
CA THR A 207 -2.02 -3.29 -11.02
C THR A 207 -0.87 -3.68 -10.11
N GLY A 208 -1.03 -3.42 -8.82
CA GLY A 208 -0.06 -3.81 -7.79
C GLY A 208 -0.58 -4.93 -6.90
N ILE A 209 0.21 -5.31 -5.90
CA ILE A 209 -0.20 -6.31 -4.91
C ILE A 209 -0.53 -5.60 -3.60
N ILE A 210 -1.79 -5.73 -3.17
CA ILE A 210 -2.31 -5.08 -1.96
C ILE A 210 -2.21 -5.95 -0.72
N ASP A 211 -2.22 -7.27 -0.89
CA ASP A 211 -2.14 -8.22 0.22
C ASP A 211 -1.48 -9.52 -0.24
N VAL A 212 -0.83 -10.20 0.68
CA VAL A 212 -0.25 -11.53 0.53
C VAL A 212 -0.43 -12.27 1.84
N SER A 213 -0.90 -13.51 1.76
CA SER A 213 -1.03 -14.37 2.94
C SER A 213 -0.39 -15.71 2.67
N HIS A 214 0.10 -16.38 3.71
CA HIS A 214 0.73 -17.69 3.62
C HIS A 214 0.00 -18.70 4.49
N ALA A 215 0.07 -19.97 4.09
CA ALA A 215 -0.51 -21.03 4.89
C ALA A 215 0.24 -21.21 6.23
N PRO A 216 -0.47 -21.50 7.34
CA PRO A 216 0.17 -21.82 8.61
C PRO A 216 1.13 -22.99 8.45
N ASN A 217 2.36 -22.85 8.97
CA ASN A 217 3.41 -23.86 8.90
C ASN A 217 3.84 -24.30 7.48
N ASN A 218 3.44 -23.56 6.43
CA ASN A 218 3.82 -23.85 5.06
C ASN A 218 4.01 -22.55 4.27
N PHE A 219 5.19 -21.94 4.42
CA PHE A 219 5.54 -20.69 3.73
C PHE A 219 5.62 -20.84 2.20
N ASN A 220 5.71 -22.07 1.69
CA ASN A 220 5.72 -22.29 0.25
C ASN A 220 4.36 -22.00 -0.40
N LEU A 221 3.27 -22.12 0.37
CA LEU A 221 1.92 -21.89 -0.12
C LEU A 221 1.47 -20.46 0.20
N LEU A 222 1.44 -19.62 -0.84
CA LEU A 222 1.06 -18.21 -0.74
C LEU A 222 -0.13 -17.91 -1.66
N ILE A 223 -1.01 -16.99 -1.23
CA ILE A 223 -1.96 -16.30 -2.11
C ILE A 223 -1.65 -14.81 -2.06
N ALA A 224 -1.56 -14.18 -3.23
CA ALA A 224 -1.43 -12.73 -3.41
C ALA A 224 -2.71 -12.15 -4.02
N ALA A 225 -3.11 -10.99 -3.51
CA ALA A 225 -4.22 -10.18 -4.01
C ALA A 225 -3.68 -9.05 -4.88
N ALA A 226 -3.97 -9.14 -6.19
CA ALA A 226 -3.72 -8.08 -7.13
C ALA A 226 -4.84 -7.04 -7.08
N TRP A 227 -4.46 -5.77 -7.16
CA TRP A 227 -5.38 -4.63 -7.12
C TRP A 227 -5.01 -3.59 -8.17
N GLU A 228 -5.87 -3.47 -9.18
CA GLU A 228 -5.85 -2.40 -10.16
C GLU A 228 -6.50 -1.14 -9.58
N LYS A 229 -5.82 -0.01 -9.71
CA LYS A 229 -6.35 1.27 -9.25
C LYS A 229 -5.81 2.44 -10.06
N ASP A 230 -6.64 3.47 -10.20
CA ASP A 230 -6.28 4.78 -10.72
C ASP A 230 -6.77 5.87 -9.76
N ARG A 231 -5.87 6.76 -9.37
CA ARG A 231 -6.19 7.95 -8.55
C ARG A 231 -5.83 9.20 -9.33
N LYS A 232 -6.82 10.08 -9.45
CA LYS A 232 -6.66 11.46 -9.93
C LYS A 232 -7.13 12.42 -8.85
N ALA A 233 -6.83 13.71 -9.00
CA ALA A 233 -7.28 14.70 -8.01
C ALA A 233 -8.82 14.71 -7.89
N TRP A 234 -9.51 14.47 -9.02
CA TRP A 234 -10.97 14.51 -9.13
C TRP A 234 -11.65 13.14 -9.17
N ASN A 235 -10.92 12.03 -9.28
CA ASN A 235 -11.52 10.70 -9.44
C ASN A 235 -10.72 9.60 -8.72
N PHE A 236 -11.40 8.53 -8.35
CA PHE A 236 -10.78 7.31 -7.87
C PHE A 236 -11.50 6.10 -8.46
N THR A 237 -10.75 5.25 -9.15
CA THR A 237 -11.19 3.95 -9.62
C THR A 237 -10.39 2.89 -8.86
N GLY A 238 -11.06 2.10 -8.02
CA GLY A 238 -10.42 1.13 -7.12
C GLY A 238 -10.66 -0.33 -7.53
N ASN A 239 -10.87 -0.57 -8.82
CA ASN A 239 -11.28 -1.84 -9.41
C ASN A 239 -10.80 -1.93 -10.87
N GLY A 240 -10.68 -3.14 -11.39
CA GLY A 240 -10.25 -3.36 -12.77
C GLY A 240 -9.94 -4.81 -13.11
N GLU A 241 -9.73 -5.09 -14.40
CA GLU A 241 -9.51 -6.44 -14.96
C GLU A 241 -8.20 -7.09 -14.49
N GLY A 242 -7.22 -6.26 -14.11
CA GLY A 242 -5.96 -6.68 -13.52
C GLY A 242 -6.10 -7.20 -12.09
N SER A 243 -7.17 -6.84 -11.38
CA SER A 243 -7.43 -7.33 -10.02
C SER A 243 -7.73 -8.83 -10.01
N GLY A 244 -7.36 -9.51 -8.92
CA GLY A 244 -7.59 -10.95 -8.78
C GLY A 244 -6.62 -11.62 -7.81
N LEU A 245 -6.64 -12.96 -7.83
CA LEU A 245 -5.86 -13.80 -6.94
C LEU A 245 -4.80 -14.58 -7.70
N TYR A 246 -3.60 -14.63 -7.13
CA TYR A 246 -2.45 -15.38 -7.62
C TYR A 246 -1.99 -16.35 -6.54
N LYS A 247 -1.65 -17.58 -6.91
CA LYS A 247 -1.14 -18.62 -6.01
C LYS A 247 0.31 -18.94 -6.32
N SER A 248 1.10 -19.09 -5.27
CA SER A 248 2.42 -19.72 -5.32
C SER A 248 2.43 -20.99 -4.47
N THR A 249 3.21 -21.98 -4.90
CA THR A 249 3.50 -23.22 -4.16
C THR A 249 5.00 -23.43 -3.94
N ASP A 250 5.80 -22.39 -4.16
CA ASP A 250 7.27 -22.38 -4.10
C ASP A 250 7.80 -21.16 -3.31
N GLY A 251 7.00 -20.64 -2.39
CA GLY A 251 7.42 -19.55 -1.50
C GLY A 251 7.55 -18.22 -2.22
N GLY A 252 6.76 -18.02 -3.29
CA GLY A 252 6.70 -16.78 -4.05
C GLY A 252 7.76 -16.64 -5.14
N ASP A 253 8.42 -17.74 -5.54
CA ASP A 253 9.33 -17.74 -6.69
C ASP A 253 8.58 -17.72 -8.03
N SER A 254 7.42 -18.36 -8.10
CA SER A 254 6.50 -18.31 -9.24
C SER A 254 5.04 -18.19 -8.80
N TRP A 255 4.20 -17.66 -9.70
CA TRP A 255 2.81 -17.33 -9.41
C TRP A 255 1.88 -17.72 -10.56
N THR A 256 0.73 -18.30 -10.23
CA THR A 256 -0.34 -18.65 -11.17
C THR A 256 -1.62 -17.89 -10.82
N LYS A 257 -2.26 -17.23 -11.79
CA LYS A 257 -3.58 -16.61 -11.56
C LYS A 257 -4.61 -17.70 -11.31
N ILE A 258 -5.33 -17.63 -10.18
CA ILE A 258 -6.35 -18.62 -9.79
C ILE A 258 -7.77 -18.09 -9.86
N SER A 259 -7.96 -16.76 -9.84
CA SER A 259 -9.27 -16.14 -10.07
C SER A 259 -9.56 -16.07 -11.58
N THR A 260 -10.00 -17.19 -12.14
CA THR A 260 -10.47 -17.31 -13.53
C THR A 260 -12.01 -17.37 -13.56
N PRO A 261 -12.66 -17.19 -14.73
CA PRO A 261 -14.11 -17.32 -14.82
C PRO A 261 -14.66 -18.67 -14.31
N GLU A 262 -13.86 -19.74 -14.41
CA GLU A 262 -14.21 -21.09 -13.97
C GLU A 262 -13.95 -21.33 -12.48
N SER A 263 -13.24 -20.42 -11.79
CA SER A 263 -12.86 -20.58 -10.38
C SER A 263 -14.03 -20.43 -9.39
N GLY A 264 -15.14 -19.83 -9.84
CA GLY A 264 -16.25 -19.44 -8.97
C GLY A 264 -15.97 -18.19 -8.12
N PHE A 265 -14.77 -17.62 -8.17
CA PHE A 265 -14.45 -16.33 -7.56
C PHE A 265 -14.81 -15.19 -8.52
N PRO A 266 -15.28 -14.01 -8.03
CA PRO A 266 -15.57 -12.88 -8.91
C PRO A 266 -14.36 -12.46 -9.74
N THR A 267 -14.56 -12.29 -11.05
CA THR A 267 -13.56 -11.84 -12.03
C THR A 267 -14.06 -10.61 -12.77
N GLY A 268 -13.17 -9.89 -13.44
CA GLY A 268 -13.49 -8.80 -14.37
C GLY A 268 -13.43 -7.40 -13.78
N ALA A 269 -13.84 -6.40 -14.56
CA ALA A 269 -13.67 -4.98 -14.24
C ALA A 269 -14.28 -4.51 -12.91
N GLY A 270 -15.26 -5.23 -12.35
CA GLY A 270 -15.86 -4.90 -11.04
C GLY A 270 -15.08 -5.42 -9.83
N VAL A 271 -14.00 -6.17 -10.02
CA VAL A 271 -13.17 -6.67 -8.92
C VAL A 271 -12.30 -5.55 -8.36
N GLY A 272 -12.56 -5.17 -7.11
CA GLY A 272 -11.82 -4.15 -6.38
C GLY A 272 -10.74 -4.73 -5.45
N ARG A 273 -10.47 -4.00 -4.36
CA ARG A 273 -9.48 -4.39 -3.35
C ARG A 273 -9.86 -5.71 -2.68
N ILE A 274 -8.87 -6.58 -2.45
CA ILE A 274 -9.06 -7.86 -1.77
C ILE A 274 -8.13 -7.95 -0.55
N GLY A 275 -8.66 -8.44 0.58
CA GLY A 275 -7.88 -8.85 1.74
C GLY A 275 -7.95 -10.37 1.94
N LEU A 276 -6.90 -10.97 2.49
CA LEU A 276 -6.69 -12.41 2.55
C LEU A 276 -6.34 -12.90 3.95
N ALA A 277 -6.84 -14.07 4.32
CA ALA A 277 -6.40 -14.78 5.52
C ALA A 277 -6.44 -16.30 5.29
N PHE A 278 -5.30 -16.96 5.45
CA PHE A 278 -5.27 -18.42 5.52
C PHE A 278 -5.83 -18.92 6.86
N TYR A 279 -6.64 -19.96 6.81
CA TYR A 279 -7.02 -20.76 7.97
C TYR A 279 -6.13 -21.99 8.11
N ASP A 280 -5.94 -22.72 7.00
CA ASP A 280 -5.05 -23.88 6.88
C ASP A 280 -4.55 -24.03 5.44
N ASN A 281 -3.88 -25.13 5.11
CA ASN A 281 -3.33 -25.36 3.76
C ASN A 281 -4.39 -25.47 2.64
N ASN A 282 -5.67 -25.59 2.96
CA ASN A 282 -6.77 -25.81 2.02
C ASN A 282 -7.78 -24.67 1.99
N ILE A 283 -7.94 -23.93 3.10
CA ILE A 283 -8.95 -22.89 3.27
C ILE A 283 -8.31 -21.53 3.40
N VAL A 284 -8.69 -20.63 2.49
CA VAL A 284 -8.33 -19.21 2.49
C VAL A 284 -9.62 -18.39 2.46
N TYR A 285 -9.72 -17.42 3.35
CA TYR A 285 -10.79 -16.42 3.35
C TYR A 285 -10.34 -15.20 2.55
N ALA A 286 -11.26 -14.67 1.73
CA ALA A 286 -11.04 -13.45 0.99
C ALA A 286 -12.21 -12.48 1.25
N VAL A 287 -11.88 -11.22 1.55
CA VAL A 287 -12.84 -10.11 1.57
C VAL A 287 -12.63 -9.29 0.30
N LEU A 288 -13.67 -9.18 -0.53
CA LEU A 288 -13.62 -8.48 -1.81
C LEU A 288 -14.50 -7.23 -1.79
N ASP A 289 -13.93 -6.09 -2.15
CA ASP A 289 -14.68 -4.92 -2.56
C ASP A 289 -15.25 -5.14 -3.98
N ASN A 290 -16.55 -5.46 -4.05
CA ASN A 290 -17.23 -5.72 -5.31
C ASN A 290 -17.87 -4.43 -5.85
N GLN A 291 -17.27 -3.89 -6.91
CA GLN A 291 -17.66 -2.64 -7.57
C GLN A 291 -18.59 -2.87 -8.78
N TYR A 292 -19.07 -4.10 -9.01
CA TYR A 292 -20.13 -4.33 -9.98
C TYR A 292 -21.40 -3.56 -9.58
N ARG A 293 -21.89 -2.72 -10.50
CA ARG A 293 -23.17 -2.04 -10.29
C ARG A 293 -24.27 -3.08 -10.22
N ARG A 294 -25.10 -2.97 -9.19
CA ARG A 294 -26.35 -3.74 -9.12
C ARG A 294 -27.21 -3.38 -10.33
N GLU A 295 -27.84 -4.39 -10.92
CA GLU A 295 -28.88 -4.15 -11.91
C GLU A 295 -29.95 -3.24 -11.28
N LYS A 296 -30.48 -2.30 -12.07
CA LYS A 296 -31.61 -1.50 -11.60
C LYS A 296 -32.78 -2.46 -11.37
N ASP A 297 -33.36 -2.44 -10.17
CA ASP A 297 -34.65 -3.08 -9.95
C ASP A 297 -35.62 -2.57 -11.01
N LYS A 298 -36.37 -3.49 -11.65
CA LYS A 298 -37.46 -3.09 -12.55
C LYS A 298 -38.37 -2.14 -11.77
N GLU A 299 -38.61 -0.95 -12.33
CA GLU A 299 -39.46 0.07 -11.71
C GLU A 299 -40.75 -0.59 -11.22
N LYS A 300 -40.96 -0.59 -9.89
CA LYS A 300 -42.24 -0.97 -9.33
C LYS A 300 -43.24 0.07 -9.81
N ALA A 301 -44.38 -0.38 -10.34
CA ALA A 301 -45.46 0.51 -10.76
C ALA A 301 -45.76 1.50 -9.62
N LYS A 302 -45.58 2.79 -9.90
CA LYS A 302 -45.81 3.88 -8.94
C LYS A 302 -47.28 3.87 -8.53
N ASP A 303 -47.53 3.85 -7.22
CA ASP A 303 -48.83 4.22 -6.67
C ASP A 303 -48.96 5.75 -6.79
N SER A 304 -49.93 6.22 -7.57
CA SER A 304 -49.88 7.52 -8.28
C SER A 304 -49.80 8.77 -7.41
N ASP A 305 -49.98 8.66 -6.09
CA ASP A 305 -50.17 9.79 -5.19
C ASP A 305 -49.04 9.96 -4.14
N LYS A 306 -47.95 9.18 -4.20
CA LYS A 306 -46.81 9.32 -3.27
C LYS A 306 -45.51 9.67 -3.99
N LEU A 307 -44.92 10.79 -3.58
CA LEU A 307 -43.56 11.16 -3.97
C LEU A 307 -42.55 10.22 -3.31
N ASP A 308 -41.58 9.75 -4.07
CA ASP A 308 -40.44 8.97 -3.58
C ASP A 308 -39.10 9.71 -3.78
N LYS A 309 -38.01 9.12 -3.28
CA LYS A 309 -36.68 9.73 -3.33
C LYS A 309 -36.18 9.98 -4.77
N ASP A 310 -36.69 9.24 -5.75
CA ASP A 310 -36.27 9.33 -7.14
C ASP A 310 -36.96 10.49 -7.86
N ASP A 311 -38.13 10.94 -7.39
CA ASP A 311 -38.77 12.20 -7.86
C ASP A 311 -37.87 13.42 -7.66
N PHE A 312 -37.09 13.44 -6.57
CA PHE A 312 -36.18 14.55 -6.27
C PHE A 312 -34.89 14.53 -7.06
N LYS A 313 -34.59 13.47 -7.82
CA LYS A 313 -33.37 13.39 -8.64
C LYS A 313 -33.47 14.18 -9.93
N GLU A 314 -34.70 14.43 -10.41
CA GLU A 314 -34.95 15.12 -11.69
C GLU A 314 -35.51 16.54 -11.51
N MET A 315 -35.72 16.98 -10.27
CA MET A 315 -36.12 18.35 -9.98
C MET A 315 -34.90 19.28 -10.07
N SER A 316 -34.67 19.86 -11.24
CA SER A 316 -33.80 21.03 -11.45
C SER A 316 -34.59 22.33 -11.47
#